data_AF-A0A2P8F2A7-F1
#
_entry.id   AF-A0A2P8F2A7-F1
#
_cell.length_a   1.000
_cell.length_b   1.000
_cell.length_c   1.000
_cell.angle_alpha   90.00
_cell.angle_beta   90.00
_cell.angle_gamma   90.00
#
_symmetry.space_group_name_H-M   'P 1'
#
loop_
_entity.id
_entity.type
_entity.pdbx_description
1 polymer ?
#
loop_
_entity_poly.entity_id
_entity_poly.type
_entity_poly.pdbx_seq_one_letter_code
_entity_poly.pdbx_strand_id
1 'polypeptide(L)'
;MDKNKGFTLVELMIVVAVIGVLAAIALPAYQVYTARAQLMEALTLTDGVRQTVGIYFYEYGRLDVASSASDSAVSIKNRAAALDGRYVSQVSIHGAAGSIGVAFDQGALAGMGLRFEPSVSTSQIVTWRCIADGSVAGASAPVPDKYLPSSCR
;
A
#
# COMPACT_ATOMS: atom_id res chain seq x y z
N MET A 1 -35.79 -21.11 -46.41
CA MET A 1 -35.75 -19.66 -46.15
C MET A 1 -35.80 -19.48 -44.65
N ASP A 2 -34.62 -19.49 -44.03
CA ASP A 2 -34.52 -19.40 -42.58
C ASP A 2 -34.83 -17.96 -42.15
N LYS A 3 -35.92 -17.81 -41.39
CA LYS A 3 -36.27 -16.54 -40.75
C LYS A 3 -35.23 -16.28 -39.66
N ASN A 4 -34.18 -15.54 -39.99
CA ASN A 4 -33.33 -14.91 -39.00
C ASN A 4 -34.19 -13.98 -38.13
N LYS A 5 -34.60 -14.48 -36.97
CA LYS A 5 -35.24 -13.68 -35.92
C LYS A 5 -34.18 -12.74 -35.36
N GLY A 6 -34.20 -11.48 -35.80
CA GLY A 6 -33.36 -10.44 -35.21
C GLY A 6 -33.77 -10.14 -33.77
N PHE A 7 -32.79 -9.74 -32.95
CA PHE A 7 -33.02 -9.24 -31.58
C PHE A 7 -33.92 -7.99 -31.60
N THR A 8 -34.83 -7.88 -30.64
CA THR A 8 -35.67 -6.68 -30.50
C THR A 8 -34.93 -5.57 -29.76
N LEU A 9 -35.24 -4.32 -30.09
CA LEU A 9 -34.69 -3.15 -29.40
C LEU A 9 -35.07 -3.14 -27.90
N VAL A 10 -36.25 -3.69 -27.57
CA VAL A 10 -36.73 -3.82 -26.19
C VAL A 10 -35.90 -4.85 -25.41
N GLU A 11 -35.57 -6.01 -25.99
CA GLU A 11 -34.70 -6.99 -25.34
C GLU A 11 -33.31 -6.40 -25.06
N LEU A 12 -32.77 -5.64 -26.01
CA LEU A 12 -31.47 -4.99 -25.83
C LEU A 12 -31.50 -3.93 -24.72
N MET A 13 -32.58 -3.15 -24.62
CA MET A 13 -32.74 -2.15 -23.55
C MET A 13 -32.84 -2.78 -22.15
N ILE A 14 -33.53 -3.92 -22.01
CA ILE A 14 -33.62 -4.65 -20.73
C ILE A 14 -32.24 -5.17 -20.33
N VAL A 15 -31.48 -5.73 -21.27
CA VAL A 15 -30.12 -6.24 -21.01
C VAL A 15 -29.20 -5.10 -20.54
N VAL A 16 -29.25 -3.94 -21.20
CA VAL A 16 -28.46 -2.77 -20.80
C VAL A 16 -28.87 -2.28 -19.40
N ALA A 17 -30.17 -2.27 -19.08
CA ALA A 17 -30.63 -1.88 -17.75
C ALA A 17 -30.11 -2.81 -16.65
N VAL A 18 -30.15 -4.13 -16.87
CA VAL A 18 -29.61 -5.12 -15.91
C VAL A 18 -28.10 -4.98 -15.76
N ILE A 19 -27.34 -4.86 -16.86
CA ILE A 19 -25.89 -4.64 -16.81
C ILE A 19 -25.56 -3.33 -16.08
N GLY A 20 -26.35 -2.27 -16.28
CA GLY A 20 -26.17 -0.99 -15.60
C GLY A 20 -26.27 -1.12 -14.07
N VAL A 21 -27.28 -1.83 -13.57
CA VAL A 21 -27.45 -2.07 -12.11
C VAL A 21 -26.30 -2.91 -11.56
N LEU A 22 -25.91 -3.98 -12.26
CA LEU A 22 -24.80 -4.83 -11.83
C LEU A 22 -23.47 -4.08 -11.80
N ALA A 23 -23.20 -3.25 -12.81
CA ALA A 23 -21.98 -2.45 -12.89
C ALA A 23 -21.89 -1.41 -11.76
N ALA A 24 -23.01 -0.78 -11.40
CA ALA A 24 -23.05 0.20 -10.31
C ALA A 24 -22.63 -0.39 -8.95
N ILE A 25 -22.93 -1.68 -8.71
CA ILE A 25 -22.54 -2.39 -7.48
C ILE A 25 -21.13 -2.99 -7.61
N ALA A 26 -20.80 -3.55 -8.77
CA ALA A 26 -19.54 -4.27 -8.99
C ALA A 26 -18.32 -3.35 -9.08
N LEU A 27 -18.44 -2.18 -9.71
CA LEU A 27 -17.29 -1.28 -9.94
C LEU A 27 -16.67 -0.76 -8.63
N PRO A 28 -17.43 -0.25 -7.64
CA PRO A 28 -16.86 0.18 -6.37
C PRO A 28 -16.18 -0.96 -5.60
N ALA A 29 -16.77 -2.16 -5.63
CA ALA A 29 -16.20 -3.33 -4.97
C ALA A 29 -14.88 -3.77 -5.62
N TYR A 30 -14.82 -3.75 -6.96
CA TYR A 30 -13.61 -4.08 -7.71
C TYR A 30 -12.48 -3.07 -7.43
N GLN A 31 -12.78 -1.78 -7.31
CA GLN A 31 -11.78 -0.75 -6.96
C GLN A 31 -11.17 -0.97 -5.57
N VAL A 32 -11.98 -1.37 -4.57
CA VAL A 32 -11.47 -1.72 -3.23
C VAL A 32 -10.56 -2.95 -3.31
N TYR A 33 -10.93 -3.95 -4.09
CA TYR A 33 -10.13 -5.17 -4.26
C TYR A 33 -8.79 -4.89 -4.94
N THR A 34 -8.78 -4.11 -6.02
CA THR A 34 -7.54 -3.75 -6.71
C THR A 34 -6.64 -2.87 -5.85
N ALA A 35 -7.20 -1.90 -5.11
CA ALA A 35 -6.44 -1.09 -4.16
C ALA A 35 -5.79 -1.94 -3.05
N ARG A 36 -6.51 -2.92 -2.50
CA ARG A 36 -5.94 -3.87 -1.52
C ARG A 36 -4.82 -4.70 -2.10
N ALA A 37 -4.99 -5.20 -3.33
CA ALA A 37 -3.95 -5.98 -4.00
C ALA A 37 -2.68 -5.15 -4.23
N GLN A 38 -2.82 -3.87 -4.59
CA GLN A 38 -1.69 -2.94 -4.74
C GLN A 38 -0.98 -2.68 -3.41
N LEU A 39 -1.72 -2.56 -2.31
CA LEU A 39 -1.14 -2.39 -0.98
C LEU A 39 -0.35 -3.64 -0.52
N MET A 40 -0.80 -4.84 -0.89
CA MET A 40 -0.06 -6.07 -0.56
C MET A 40 1.33 -6.12 -1.20
N GLU A 41 1.53 -5.49 -2.37
CA GLU A 41 2.87 -5.33 -2.94
C GLU A 41 3.77 -4.51 -2.02
N ALA A 42 3.30 -3.37 -1.50
CA ALA A 42 4.06 -2.57 -0.55
C ALA A 42 4.42 -3.36 0.72
N LEU A 43 3.51 -4.21 1.21
CA LEU A 43 3.75 -5.07 2.36
C LEU A 43 4.88 -6.08 2.09
N THR A 44 4.90 -6.73 0.93
CA THR A 44 5.94 -7.71 0.59
C THR A 44 7.27 -7.05 0.26
N LEU A 45 7.24 -5.94 -0.49
CA LEU A 45 8.42 -5.18 -0.91
C LEU A 45 9.21 -4.66 0.31
N THR A 46 8.51 -4.21 1.36
CA THR A 46 9.14 -3.62 2.55
C THR A 46 9.61 -4.62 3.60
N ASP A 47 9.37 -5.92 3.41
CA ASP A 47 9.63 -6.94 4.43
C ASP A 47 11.11 -7.03 4.82
N GLY A 48 12.01 -7.01 3.83
CA GLY A 48 13.45 -7.03 4.07
C GLY A 48 13.97 -5.77 4.79
N VAL A 49 13.35 -4.61 4.56
CA VAL A 49 13.70 -3.37 5.27
C VAL A 49 13.19 -3.44 6.72
N ARG A 50 11.97 -3.93 6.95
CA ARG A 50 11.44 -4.16 8.31
C ARG A 50 12.35 -5.07 9.13
N GLN A 51 12.83 -6.16 8.53
CA GLN A 51 13.79 -7.06 9.19
C GLN A 51 15.09 -6.35 9.54
N THR A 52 15.64 -5.56 8.62
CA THR A 52 16.91 -4.84 8.85
C THR A 52 16.77 -3.75 9.92
N VAL A 53 15.62 -3.05 9.97
CA VAL A 53 15.29 -2.12 11.05
C VAL A 53 15.16 -2.86 12.40
N GLY A 54 14.60 -4.07 12.40
CA GLY A 54 14.54 -4.93 13.58
C GLY A 54 15.92 -5.34 14.09
N ILE A 55 16.84 -5.70 13.20
CA ILE A 55 18.25 -5.99 13.55
C ILE A 55 18.92 -4.74 14.14
N TYR A 56 18.74 -3.58 13.51
CA TYR A 56 19.26 -2.31 14.03
C TYR A 56 18.76 -2.02 15.45
N PHE A 57 17.46 -2.22 15.70
CA PHE A 57 16.89 -2.01 17.02
C PHE A 57 17.46 -2.98 18.06
N TYR A 58 17.66 -4.25 17.69
CA TYR A 58 18.24 -5.25 18.57
C TYR A 58 19.70 -4.92 18.94
N GLU A 59 20.50 -4.45 17.97
CA GLU A 59 21.92 -4.15 18.18
C GLU A 59 22.14 -2.85 18.97
N TYR A 60 21.38 -1.79 18.68
CA TYR A 60 21.63 -0.45 19.22
C TYR A 60 20.64 -0.03 20.31
N GLY A 61 19.53 -0.75 20.51
CA GLY A 61 18.47 -0.41 21.46
C GLY A 61 17.71 0.88 21.15
N ARG A 62 17.80 1.39 19.91
CA ARG A 62 17.18 2.65 19.45
C ARG A 62 16.68 2.56 18.01
N LEU A 63 15.72 3.42 17.66
CA LEU A 63 15.06 3.45 16.34
C LEU A 63 15.30 4.75 15.57
N ASP A 64 16.43 5.41 15.82
CA ASP A 64 16.81 6.69 15.22
C ASP A 64 17.28 6.58 13.76
N VAL A 65 16.88 5.54 13.01
CA VAL A 65 17.38 5.22 11.66
C VAL A 65 17.23 6.40 10.68
N ALA A 66 16.14 7.17 10.79
CA ALA A 66 15.92 8.34 9.94
C ALA A 66 17.00 9.42 10.17
N SER A 67 17.24 9.78 11.44
CA SER A 67 18.15 10.87 11.85
C SER A 67 19.61 10.43 12.00
N SER A 68 19.88 9.14 12.17
CA SER A 68 21.23 8.61 12.38
C SER A 68 22.06 8.65 11.11
N ALA A 69 23.34 9.00 11.27
CA ALA A 69 24.37 8.99 10.23
C ALA A 69 25.31 7.78 10.35
N SER A 70 25.00 6.79 11.20
CA SER A 70 25.79 5.56 11.26
C SER A 70 25.71 4.79 9.93
N ASP A 71 26.77 4.08 9.57
CA ASP A 71 26.82 3.27 8.34
C ASP A 71 25.64 2.28 8.28
N SER A 72 25.29 1.67 9.41
CA SER A 72 24.12 0.80 9.54
C SER A 72 22.81 1.54 9.20
N ALA A 73 22.60 2.76 9.71
CA ALA A 73 21.39 3.54 9.42
C ALA A 73 21.36 4.03 7.95
N VAL A 74 22.50 4.45 7.40
CA VAL A 74 22.63 4.88 6.01
C VAL A 74 22.36 3.73 5.06
N SER A 75 22.88 2.53 5.35
CA SER A 75 22.63 1.35 4.52
C SER A 75 21.15 0.95 4.50
N ILE A 76 20.43 1.07 5.62
CA ILE A 76 18.98 0.83 5.67
C ILE A 76 18.22 1.85 4.83
N LYS A 77 18.56 3.14 4.94
CA LYS A 77 17.93 4.21 4.14
C LYS A 77 18.15 4.01 2.64
N ASN A 78 19.37 3.65 2.23
CA ASN A 78 19.68 3.38 0.83
C ASN A 78 18.94 2.14 0.31
N ARG A 79 18.85 1.08 1.12
CA ARG A 79 18.07 -0.12 0.77
C ARG A 79 16.59 0.21 0.61
N ALA A 80 16.02 1.02 1.50
CA ALA A 80 14.65 1.49 1.37
C ALA A 80 14.47 2.30 0.08
N ALA A 81 15.31 3.30 -0.16
CA ALA A 81 15.22 4.16 -1.34
C ALA A 81 15.43 3.44 -2.68
N ALA A 82 16.11 2.28 -2.67
CA ALA A 82 16.31 1.45 -3.84
C ALA A 82 15.13 0.49 -4.13
N LEU A 83 14.15 0.40 -3.23
CA LEU A 83 12.94 -0.38 -3.48
C LEU A 83 12.02 0.37 -4.43
N ASP A 84 11.69 -0.29 -5.52
CA ASP A 84 10.74 0.15 -6.53
C ASP A 84 9.84 -1.03 -6.90
N GLY A 85 8.57 -0.76 -7.15
CA GLY A 85 7.57 -1.76 -7.45
C GLY A 85 6.70 -1.34 -8.62
N ARG A 86 5.73 -2.18 -8.99
CA ARG A 86 4.78 -1.82 -10.05
C ARG A 86 3.87 -0.66 -9.65
N TYR A 87 3.46 -0.62 -8.38
CA TYR A 87 2.59 0.43 -7.85
C TYR A 87 3.25 1.34 -6.81
N VAL A 88 4.45 0.96 -6.36
CA VAL A 88 5.21 1.67 -5.32
C VAL A 88 6.35 2.39 -6.00
N SER A 89 6.39 3.72 -5.89
CA SER A 89 7.44 4.55 -6.50
C SER A 89 8.57 4.89 -5.56
N GLN A 90 8.29 4.91 -4.25
CA GLN A 90 9.26 5.32 -3.26
C GLN A 90 9.00 4.65 -1.92
N VAL A 91 10.07 4.11 -1.34
CA VAL A 91 10.10 3.70 0.06
C VAL A 91 11.15 4.53 0.80
N SER A 92 10.79 5.05 1.97
CA SER A 92 11.67 5.89 2.77
C SER A 92 11.55 5.55 4.25
N ILE A 93 12.62 5.79 5.01
CA ILE A 93 12.53 5.75 6.48
C ILE A 93 12.03 7.11 6.94
N HIS A 94 10.94 7.11 7.70
CA HIS A 94 10.20 8.27 8.16
C HIS A 94 10.25 8.39 9.69
N GLY A 95 10.38 9.63 10.17
CA GLY A 95 10.29 9.98 11.60
C GLY A 95 11.38 9.40 12.52
N ALA A 96 11.39 9.84 13.78
CA ALA A 96 12.38 9.42 14.77
C ALA A 96 12.22 7.97 15.27
N ALA A 97 11.12 7.29 14.91
CA ALA A 97 10.78 5.94 15.34
C ALA A 97 11.10 4.85 14.30
N GLY A 98 11.94 5.15 13.29
CA GLY A 98 12.36 4.16 12.29
C GLY A 98 11.19 3.60 11.46
N SER A 99 10.10 4.36 11.34
CA SER A 99 8.95 3.94 10.56
C SER A 99 9.24 3.94 9.06
N ILE A 100 8.57 3.10 8.30
CA ILE A 100 8.82 2.95 6.86
C ILE A 100 7.65 3.55 6.11
N GLY A 101 7.88 4.65 5.40
CA GLY A 101 6.91 5.27 4.50
C GLY A 101 6.97 4.65 3.11
N VAL A 102 5.80 4.46 2.51
CA VAL A 102 5.62 3.96 1.14
C VAL A 102 4.69 4.90 0.39
N ALA A 103 5.13 5.36 -0.78
CA ALA A 103 4.32 6.13 -1.71
C ALA A 103 3.94 5.28 -2.93
N PHE A 104 2.72 5.47 -3.40
CA PHE A 104 2.20 4.84 -4.60
C PHE A 104 2.04 5.89 -5.71
N ASP A 105 2.38 5.55 -6.94
CA ASP A 105 2.28 6.44 -8.11
C ASP A 105 1.36 5.92 -9.22
N GLN A 106 0.96 4.65 -9.15
CA GLN A 106 0.14 3.98 -10.15
C GLN A 106 -1.13 3.36 -9.54
N GLY A 107 -2.11 3.08 -10.39
CA GLY A 107 -3.28 2.30 -10.02
C GLY A 107 -4.30 3.06 -9.15
N ALA A 108 -5.01 2.31 -8.30
CA ALA A 108 -6.09 2.83 -7.46
C ALA A 108 -5.56 3.62 -6.24
N LEU A 109 -4.27 3.48 -5.93
CA LEU A 109 -3.59 4.18 -4.85
C LEU A 109 -2.67 5.30 -5.33
N ALA A 110 -2.68 5.66 -6.63
CA ALA A 110 -1.78 6.67 -7.18
C ALA A 110 -1.84 7.99 -6.40
N GLY A 111 -0.66 8.50 -6.02
CA GLY A 111 -0.47 9.70 -5.19
C GLY A 111 -0.70 9.48 -3.69
N MET A 112 -1.05 8.26 -3.25
CA MET A 112 -1.35 7.97 -1.84
C MET A 112 -0.14 7.41 -1.10
N GLY A 113 -0.18 7.52 0.22
CA GLY A 113 0.89 7.08 1.11
C GLY A 113 0.43 6.26 2.31
N LEU A 114 1.32 5.38 2.76
CA LEU A 114 1.18 4.52 3.93
C LEU A 114 2.48 4.51 4.73
N ARG A 115 2.39 4.42 6.05
CA ARG A 115 3.53 4.26 6.95
C ARG A 115 3.41 2.97 7.76
N PHE A 116 4.49 2.20 7.83
CA PHE A 116 4.65 1.08 8.77
C PHE A 116 5.38 1.56 10.01
N GLU A 117 4.68 1.58 11.14
CA GLU A 117 5.22 1.99 12.43
C GLU A 117 5.58 0.76 13.27
N PRO A 118 6.83 0.65 13.74
CA PRO A 118 7.22 -0.46 14.60
C PRO A 118 6.64 -0.27 16.01
N SER A 119 6.02 -1.32 16.54
CA SER A 119 5.67 -1.43 17.94
C SER A 119 6.77 -2.21 18.65
N VAL A 120 7.52 -1.52 19.50
CA VAL A 120 8.65 -2.10 20.24
C VAL A 120 8.24 -2.62 21.60
N SER A 121 8.95 -3.66 22.05
CA SER A 121 9.10 -4.01 23.46
C SER A 121 10.55 -3.71 23.88
N THR A 122 11.00 -4.21 25.04
CA THR A 122 12.30 -3.89 25.64
C THR A 122 13.50 -3.95 24.68
N SER A 123 13.53 -4.90 23.73
CA SER A 123 14.65 -5.00 22.74
C SER A 123 14.27 -5.61 21.40
N GLN A 124 12.98 -5.70 21.08
CA GLN A 124 12.50 -6.26 19.81
C GLN A 124 11.26 -5.53 19.30
N ILE A 125 11.10 -5.50 17.99
CA ILE A 125 9.86 -5.06 17.33
C ILE A 125 8.89 -6.25 17.35
N VAL A 126 7.74 -6.09 18.01
CA VAL A 126 6.76 -7.15 18.22
C VAL A 126 5.71 -7.16 17.12
N THR A 127 5.33 -5.98 16.63
CA THR A 127 4.39 -5.84 15.51
C THR A 127 4.73 -4.60 14.70
N TRP A 128 4.28 -4.59 13.44
CA TRP A 128 4.33 -3.42 12.56
C TRP A 128 2.90 -2.98 12.32
N ARG A 129 2.56 -1.77 12.76
CA ARG A 129 1.25 -1.17 12.55
C ARG A 129 1.27 -0.37 11.26
N CYS A 130 0.32 -0.60 10.38
CA CYS A 130 0.13 0.21 9.19
C CYS A 130 -0.70 1.45 9.54
N ILE A 131 -0.30 2.62 9.07
CA ILE A 131 -0.96 3.90 9.31
C ILE A 131 -1.10 4.60 7.97
N ALA A 132 -2.32 4.97 7.61
CA ALA A 132 -2.58 5.82 6.46
C ALA A 132 -1.87 7.17 6.64
N ASP A 133 -0.97 7.53 5.73
CA ASP A 133 -0.08 8.69 5.93
C ASP A 133 0.27 9.35 4.60
N GLY A 134 -0.29 10.55 4.36
CA GLY A 134 -0.01 11.35 3.18
C GLY A 134 1.26 12.20 3.28
N SER A 135 1.95 12.18 4.43
CA SER A 135 3.18 12.97 4.66
C SER A 135 4.46 12.21 4.28
N VAL A 136 4.34 10.96 3.83
CA VAL A 136 5.46 10.19 3.31
C VAL A 136 5.97 10.81 2.01
N ALA A 137 7.29 10.77 1.80
CA ALA A 137 7.91 11.34 0.61
C ALA A 137 7.37 10.65 -0.66
N GLY A 138 6.90 11.44 -1.62
CA GLY A 138 6.29 10.94 -2.86
C GLY A 138 4.76 10.79 -2.82
N ALA A 139 4.13 10.95 -1.66
CA ALA A 139 2.67 10.95 -1.52
C ALA A 139 2.10 12.38 -1.38
N SER A 140 0.82 12.54 -1.72
CA SER A 140 0.04 13.77 -1.56
C SER A 140 -1.25 13.56 -0.75
N ALA A 141 -1.64 12.30 -0.49
CA ALA A 141 -2.80 11.95 0.30
C ALA A 141 -2.59 10.63 1.09
N PRO A 142 -3.27 10.42 2.23
CA PRO A 142 -3.24 9.14 2.93
C PRO A 142 -4.09 8.09 2.20
N VAL A 143 -3.67 6.82 2.22
CA VAL A 143 -4.51 5.70 1.75
C VAL A 143 -5.78 5.60 2.62
N PRO A 144 -7.00 5.61 2.05
CA PRO A 144 -8.22 5.48 2.84
C PRO A 144 -8.33 4.15 3.62
N ASP A 145 -8.84 4.22 4.85
CA ASP A 145 -9.02 3.06 5.77
C ASP A 145 -9.83 1.90 5.20
N LYS A 146 -10.69 2.16 4.20
CA LYS A 146 -11.45 1.11 3.50
C LYS A 146 -10.55 0.17 2.69
N TYR A 147 -9.41 0.67 2.22
CA TYR A 147 -8.45 -0.09 1.40
C TYR A 147 -7.38 -0.79 2.24
N LEU A 148 -7.26 -0.46 3.53
CA LEU A 148 -6.37 -1.16 4.45
C LEU A 148 -6.86 -2.59 4.73
N PRO A 149 -6.00 -3.62 4.59
CA PRO A 149 -6.34 -4.99 4.99
C PRO A 149 -6.45 -5.10 6.52
N SER A 150 -7.07 -6.17 7.01
CA SER A 150 -7.23 -6.43 8.44
C SER A 150 -5.91 -6.58 9.18
N SER A 151 -4.85 -7.06 8.52
CA SER A 151 -3.48 -7.10 9.05
C SER A 151 -2.86 -5.70 9.23
N CYS A 152 -3.48 -4.67 8.67
CA CYS A 152 -3.07 -3.28 8.71
C CYS A 152 -4.09 -2.37 9.44
N ARG A 153 -5.04 -2.95 10.19
CA ARG A 153 -5.95 -2.24 11.09
C ARG A 153 -5.63 -2.55 12.55
#